data_AF-A0A191HSW7-F1
#
_entry.id   AF-A0A191HSW7-F1
#
_cell.length_a   1.000
_cell.length_b   1.000
_cell.length_c   1.000
_cell.angle_alpha   90.00
_cell.angle_beta   90.00
_cell.angle_gamma   90.00
#
_symmetry.space_group_name_H-M   'P 1'
#
loop_
_entity.id
_entity.type
_entity.pdbx_description
1 polymer ?
#
loop_
_entity_poly.entity_id
_entity_poly.type
_entity_poly.pdbx_seq_one_letter_code
_entity_poly.pdbx_strand_id
1 'polypeptide(L)'
;MWHLVDESRVDVTLIKDNEEPWEIIGQSHFLTDFELKEIEKYIPSIQQIFRKLIKEGKTLLLEWSFTYDSNLIGEAIGNPYLVFYEMRTIESK
;
A
#
# COMPACT_ATOMS: atom_id res chain seq x y z
N MET A 1 -0.27 9.29 2.70
CA MET A 1 -1.61 8.94 3.22
C MET A 1 -2.11 7.79 2.35
N TRP A 2 -2.19 6.58 2.91
CA TRP A 2 -2.62 5.39 2.17
C TRP A 2 -4.10 5.12 2.46
N HIS A 3 -4.95 5.07 1.43
CA HIS A 3 -6.39 4.79 1.55
C HIS A 3 -6.68 3.43 0.90
N LEU A 4 -7.09 2.43 1.67
CA LEU A 4 -7.79 1.25 1.11
C LEU A 4 -9.28 1.58 1.07
N VAL A 5 -9.90 1.40 -0.09
CA VAL A 5 -11.28 1.84 -0.36
C VAL A 5 -12.10 0.62 -0.81
N ASP A 6 -13.09 0.24 -0.01
CA ASP A 6 -14.26 -0.49 -0.50
C ASP A 6 -15.45 0.49 -0.52
N GLU A 7 -16.25 0.47 -1.58
CA GLU A 7 -17.48 1.29 -1.74
C GLU A 7 -17.36 2.83 -1.52
N SER A 8 -16.21 3.45 -1.80
CA SER A 8 -15.93 4.88 -1.49
C SER A 8 -15.87 5.20 0.02
N ARG A 9 -15.84 4.19 0.88
CA ARG A 9 -15.53 4.33 2.30
C ARG A 9 -14.06 4.08 2.53
N VAL A 10 -13.42 4.99 3.25
CA VAL A 10 -12.05 4.81 3.73
C VAL A 10 -12.16 4.04 5.04
N ASP A 11 -11.87 2.75 5.02
CA ASP A 11 -11.90 1.91 6.22
C ASP A 11 -10.74 2.23 7.16
N VAL A 12 -9.57 2.48 6.57
CA VAL A 12 -8.37 2.86 7.31
C VAL A 12 -7.52 3.83 6.49
N THR A 13 -6.88 4.75 7.20
CA THR A 13 -5.78 5.56 6.69
C THR A 13 -4.53 5.26 7.49
N LEU A 14 -3.48 4.89 6.77
CA LEU A 14 -2.16 4.61 7.35
C LEU A 14 -1.19 5.71 6.95
N ILE A 15 -0.46 6.24 7.93
CA ILE A 15 0.57 7.26 7.73
C ILE A 15 1.87 6.71 8.32
N LYS A 16 2.92 6.73 7.52
CA LYS A 16 4.27 6.30 7.91
C LYS A 16 5.22 7.41 7.58
N ASP A 17 5.80 8.02 8.60
CA ASP A 17 6.91 8.94 8.47
C ASP A 17 8.20 8.23 8.90
N ASN A 18 9.10 7.99 7.95
CA ASN A 18 10.42 7.39 8.17
C ASN A 18 10.47 6.33 9.29
N GLU A 19 11.27 6.54 10.34
CA GLU A 19 11.49 5.59 11.44
C GLU A 19 10.38 5.59 12.49
N GLU A 20 9.38 6.47 12.38
CA GLU A 20 8.26 6.53 13.32
C GLU A 20 7.31 5.33 13.13
N PRO A 21 6.61 4.89 14.19
CA PRO A 21 5.58 3.88 14.06
C PRO A 21 4.46 4.34 13.11
N TRP A 22 3.69 3.38 12.59
CA TRP A 22 2.51 3.67 11.78
C TRP A 22 1.49 4.47 12.60
N GLU A 23 1.08 5.62 12.10
CA GLU A 23 -0.13 6.30 12.54
C GLU A 23 -1.32 5.70 11.80
N ILE A 24 -2.32 5.27 12.57
CA ILE A 24 -3.50 4.56 12.07
C ILE A 24 -4.76 5.35 12.42
N ILE A 25 -5.51 5.76 11.40
CA ILE A 25 -6.76 6.49 11.53
C ILE A 25 -7.87 5.62 10.94
N GLY A 26 -8.87 5.26 11.75
CA GLY A 26 -9.97 4.37 11.33
C GLY A 26 -9.86 2.98 11.96
N GLN A 27 -10.14 1.92 11.19
CA GLN A 27 -10.15 0.54 11.67
C GLN A 27 -8.73 0.01 11.88
N SER A 28 -8.26 0.02 13.14
CA SER A 28 -6.87 -0.34 13.47
C SER A 28 -6.48 -1.79 13.18
N HIS A 29 -7.46 -2.68 13.02
CA HIS A 29 -7.26 -4.10 12.73
C HIS A 29 -7.60 -4.45 11.28
N PHE A 30 -7.76 -3.44 10.42
CA PHE A 30 -8.08 -3.66 9.01
C PHE A 30 -6.95 -4.37 8.26
N LEU A 31 -5.69 -4.04 8.59
CA LEU A 31 -4.52 -4.79 8.15
C LEU A 31 -3.87 -5.49 9.35
N THR A 32 -3.35 -6.69 9.10
CA THR A 32 -2.54 -7.45 10.04
C THR A 32 -1.11 -6.92 10.11
N ASP A 33 -0.40 -7.24 11.19
CA ASP A 33 1.03 -6.93 11.33
C ASP A 33 1.89 -7.52 10.19
N PHE A 34 1.47 -8.66 9.64
CA PHE A 34 2.12 -9.28 8.49
C PHE A 34 1.96 -8.40 7.25
N GLU A 35 0.73 -7.98 6.94
CA GLU A 35 0.43 -7.13 5.78
C GLU A 35 1.12 -5.77 5.88
N LEU A 36 1.14 -5.15 7.08
CA LEU A 36 1.87 -3.90 7.30
C LEU A 36 3.37 -4.06 7.01
N LYS A 37 3.98 -5.16 7.46
CA LYS A 37 5.39 -5.46 7.17
C LYS A 37 5.62 -5.73 5.69
N GLU A 38 4.72 -6.43 5.01
CA GLU A 38 4.83 -6.63 3.56
C GLU A 38 4.79 -5.30 2.82
N ILE A 39 3.85 -4.40 3.14
CA ILE A 39 3.80 -3.05 2.54
C ILE A 39 5.12 -2.30 2.78
N GLU A 40 5.63 -2.32 4.02
CA GLU A 40 6.85 -1.61 4.40
C GLU A 40 8.07 -2.06 3.58
N LYS A 41 8.16 -3.35 3.23
CA LYS A 41 9.25 -3.89 2.38
C LYS A 41 9.31 -3.25 1.00
N TYR A 42 8.19 -2.84 0.43
CA TYR A 42 8.15 -2.24 -0.91
C TYR A 42 8.46 -0.73 -0.91
N ILE A 43 8.37 -0.04 0.24
CA ILE A 43 8.60 1.40 0.34
C ILE A 43 9.97 1.81 -0.24
N PRO A 44 11.11 1.18 0.14
CA PRO A 44 12.42 1.56 -0.40
C PRO A 44 12.52 1.34 -1.91
N SER A 45 11.95 0.25 -2.42
CA SER A 45 11.95 -0.05 -3.86
C SER A 45 11.14 0.96 -4.65
N ILE A 46 9.95 1.33 -4.18
CA ILE A 46 9.11 2.38 -4.78
C ILE A 46 9.86 3.71 -4.80
N GLN A 47 10.46 4.10 -3.66
CA GLN A 47 11.24 5.33 -3.57
C GLN A 47 12.43 5.34 -4.53
N GLN A 48 13.10 4.20 -4.70
CA GLN A 48 14.23 4.07 -5.63
C GLN A 48 13.78 4.17 -7.09
N ILE A 49 12.74 3.44 -7.48
CA ILE A 49 12.21 3.41 -8.84
C ILE A 49 11.72 4.80 -9.26
N PHE A 50 11.00 5.50 -8.38
CA PHE A 50 10.41 6.80 -8.68
C PHE A 50 11.18 7.99 -8.11
N ARG A 51 12.44 7.78 -7.74
CA ARG A 51 13.30 8.80 -7.10
C ARG A 51 13.31 10.13 -7.84
N LYS A 52 13.29 10.11 -9.18
CA LYS A 52 13.28 11.33 -9.99
C LYS A 52 11.99 12.14 -9.78
N LEU A 53 10.82 11.49 -9.86
CA LEU A 53 9.53 12.15 -9.67
C LEU A 53 9.39 12.70 -8.25
N ILE A 54 9.81 11.92 -7.25
CA ILE A 54 9.82 12.34 -5.85
C ILE A 54 10.72 13.58 -5.66
N LYS A 55 11.92 13.59 -6.25
CA LYS A 55 12.83 14.75 -6.20
C LYS A 55 12.29 16.00 -6.90
N GLU A 56 11.45 15.82 -7.91
CA GLU A 56 10.74 16.91 -8.59
C GLU A 56 9.56 17.45 -7.75
N GLY A 57 9.31 16.90 -6.56
CA GLY A 57 8.20 17.30 -5.69
C GLY A 57 6.85 16.74 -6.12
N LYS A 58 6.82 15.75 -7.02
CA LYS A 58 5.57 15.14 -7.47
C LYS A 58 5.06 14.13 -6.44
N THR A 59 3.75 14.13 -6.23
CA THR A 59 3.07 13.12 -5.42
C THR A 59 2.74 11.92 -6.28
N LEU A 60 3.05 10.72 -5.77
CA LEU A 60 2.71 9.45 -6.40
C LEU A 60 1.48 8.86 -5.74
N LEU A 61 0.55 8.37 -6.55
CA LEU A 61 -0.58 7.57 -6.12
C LEU A 61 -0.42 6.17 -6.73
N LEU A 62 -0.48 5.17 -5.86
CA LEU A 62 -0.32 3.76 -6.21
C LEU A 62 -1.61 3.03 -5.84
N GLU A 63 -2.13 2.26 -6.78
CA GLU A 63 -3.23 1.34 -6.54
C GLU A 63 -2.68 -0.08 -6.43
N TRP A 64 -3.08 -0.80 -5.38
CA TRP A 64 -2.56 -2.12 -5.06
C TRP A 64 -3.58 -2.95 -4.28
N SER A 65 -3.34 -4.25 -4.22
CA SER A 65 -4.08 -5.18 -3.36
C SER A 65 -3.14 -6.26 -2.81
N PHE A 66 -3.61 -6.93 -1.76
CA PHE A 66 -3.08 -8.25 -1.41
C PHE A 66 -3.81 -9.32 -2.23
N THR A 67 -3.03 -10.21 -2.82
CA THR A 67 -3.54 -11.39 -3.52
C THR A 67 -2.91 -12.65 -2.93
N TYR A 68 -3.56 -13.78 -3.19
CA TYR A 68 -3.05 -15.11 -2.88
C TYR A 68 -2.88 -15.89 -4.18
N ASP A 69 -1.93 -16.82 -4.19
CA ASP A 69 -1.98 -17.89 -5.18
C ASP A 69 -3.18 -18.78 -4.86
N SER A 70 -3.75 -19.44 -5.87
CA SER A 70 -4.87 -20.37 -5.67
C SER A 70 -4.57 -21.74 -6.23
N ASN A 71 -5.10 -22.77 -5.58
CA ASN A 71 -5.06 -24.14 -6.09
C ASN A 71 -6.10 -24.32 -7.21
N LEU A 72 -6.13 -25.51 -7.83
CA LEU A 72 -7.06 -25.81 -8.92
C LEU A 72 -8.54 -25.76 -8.54
N ILE A 73 -8.87 -25.69 -7.24
CA ILE A 73 -10.24 -25.56 -6.72
C ILE A 73 -10.54 -24.15 -6.18
N GLY A 74 -9.62 -23.19 -6.36
CA GLY A 74 -9.81 -21.78 -6.03
C GLY A 74 -9.54 -21.41 -4.57
N GLU A 75 -8.96 -22.31 -3.78
CA GLU A 75 -8.57 -22.01 -2.40
C GLU A 75 -7.20 -21.33 -2.37
N ALA A 76 -7.04 -20.34 -1.48
CA ALA A 76 -5.79 -19.64 -1.29
C ALA A 76 -4.67 -20.59 -0.83
N ILE A 77 -3.51 -20.53 -1.50
CA ILE A 77 -2.27 -21.20 -1.12
C ILE A 77 -1.25 -20.14 -0.69
N GLY A 78 -0.60 -20.38 0.45
CA GLY A 78 0.55 -19.61 0.89
C GLY A 78 0.19 -18.28 1.54
N ASN A 79 1.18 -17.39 1.63
CA ASN A 79 1.01 -16.07 2.23
C ASN A 79 0.56 -15.07 1.17
N PRO A 80 -0.23 -14.06 1.55
CA PRO A 80 -0.61 -13.02 0.61
C PRO A 80 0.63 -12.23 0.19
N TYR A 81 0.61 -11.73 -1.04
CA TYR A 81 1.62 -10.85 -1.58
C TYR A 81 1.00 -9.62 -2.23
N LEU A 82 1.78 -8.55 -2.29
CA LEU A 82 1.35 -7.26 -2.78
C LEU A 82 1.42 -7.21 -4.30
N VAL A 83 0.33 -6.80 -4.96
CA VAL A 83 0.28 -6.54 -6.41
C VAL A 83 -0.09 -5.09 -6.63
N PHE A 84 0.68 -4.40 -7.48
CA PHE A 84 0.41 -3.02 -7.89
C PHE A 84 -0.25 -3.00 -9.27
N TYR A 85 -1.43 -2.39 -9.36
CA TYR A 85 -2.21 -2.31 -10.60
C TYR A 85 -1.94 -1.04 -11.38
N GLU A 86 -1.84 0.09 -10.67
CA GLU A 86 -1.68 1.40 -11.28
C GLU A 86 -0.70 2.25 -10.49
N MET A 87 0.03 3.10 -11.22
CA MET A 87 0.80 4.20 -10.67
C MET A 87 0.52 5.45 -11.48
N ARG A 88 0.16 6.53 -10.79
CA ARG A 88 0.00 7.85 -11.40
C ARG A 88 0.60 8.95 -10.53
N THR A 89 1.08 10.01 -11.17
CA THR A 89 1.40 11.26 -10.45
C THR A 89 0.14 12.08 -10.30
N ILE A 90 -0.05 12.68 -9.12
CA ILE A 90 -1.13 13.64 -8.89
C ILE A 90 -0.54 15.03 -8.64
N GLU A 91 -1.19 16.05 -9.15
CA GLU A 91 -0.83 17.43 -8.88
C GLU A 91 -1.51 17.86 -7.58
N SER A 92 -0.72 18.33 -6.61
CA SER A 92 -1.26 19.08 -5.48
C SER A 92 -1.73 20.44 -6.00
N LYS A 93 -3.04 20.69 -5.94
CA LYS A 93 -3.62 22.03 -6.11
C LYS A 93 -3.31 22.92 -4.93
#